data_AF-A0A9N9JKG0-F1
#
_entry.id   AF-A0A9N9JKG0-F1
#
_cell.length_a   1.000
_cell.length_b   1.000
_cell.length_c   1.000
_cell.angle_alpha   90.00
_cell.angle_beta   90.00
_cell.angle_gamma   90.00
#
_symmetry.space_group_name_H-M   'P 1'
#
loop_
_entity.id
_entity.type
_entity.pdbx_description
1 polymer ?
#
loop_
_entity_poly.entity_id
_entity_poly.type
_entity_poly.pdbx_seq_one_letter_code
_entity_poly.pdbx_strand_id
1 'polypeptide(L)'
;ELQWQTALQNNLYTCGGPILPEDHQLYNILFVRKHISCNSPIETNYYFCEHGDRIQLCYWCKTEDGLSDLPKSLTNQYKIVYTCCNICKELEKDHFTCLDIKVGKN
;
A
#
# COMPACT_ATOMS: atom_id res chain seq x y z
N GLU A 1 22.51 -17.75 -9.18
CA GLU A 1 21.22 -17.44 -8.53
C GLU A 1 20.37 -16.70 -9.54
N LEU A 2 19.17 -17.19 -9.83
CA LEU A 2 18.42 -16.77 -11.01
C LEU A 2 17.98 -15.31 -10.84
N GLN A 3 18.35 -14.42 -11.76
CA GLN A 3 18.06 -12.98 -11.71
C GLN A 3 16.58 -12.67 -11.43
N TRP A 4 15.66 -13.55 -11.85
CA TRP A 4 14.23 -13.41 -11.56
C TRP A 4 13.85 -13.66 -10.09
N GLN A 5 14.56 -14.52 -9.35
CA GLN A 5 14.31 -14.76 -7.91
C GLN A 5 14.65 -13.51 -7.10
N THR A 6 15.81 -12.93 -7.36
CA THR A 6 16.23 -11.65 -6.79
C THR A 6 15.29 -10.52 -7.21
N ALA A 7 14.87 -10.50 -8.48
CA ALA A 7 13.91 -9.51 -8.97
C ALA A 7 12.53 -9.64 -8.29
N LEU A 8 12.08 -10.85 -7.94
CA LEU A 8 10.86 -11.07 -7.17
C LEU A 8 11.01 -10.65 -5.70
N GLN A 9 12.16 -10.95 -5.08
CA GLN A 9 12.44 -10.62 -3.69
C GLN A 9 12.61 -9.10 -3.48
N ASN A 10 13.21 -8.41 -4.45
CA ASN A 10 13.51 -6.99 -4.36
C ASN A 10 12.51 -6.08 -5.08
N ASN A 11 11.51 -6.61 -5.79
CA ASN A 11 10.56 -5.75 -6.48
C ASN A 11 9.62 -5.04 -5.50
N LEU A 12 9.70 -3.72 -5.50
CA LEU A 12 8.78 -2.83 -4.78
C LEU A 12 7.49 -2.58 -5.58
N TYR A 13 6.91 -3.63 -6.17
CA TYR A 13 5.58 -3.65 -6.77
C TYR A 13 5.41 -2.92 -8.12
N THR A 14 4.81 -3.61 -9.10
CA THR A 14 4.33 -3.01 -10.36
C THR A 14 2.83 -3.24 -10.50
N CYS A 15 2.05 -2.27 -11.00
CA CYS A 15 0.62 -2.48 -11.27
C CYS A 15 0.44 -3.26 -12.58
N GLY A 16 0.81 -4.54 -12.57
CA GLY A 16 0.76 -5.40 -13.77
C GLY A 16 1.84 -5.07 -14.80
N GLY A 17 2.89 -4.34 -14.40
CA GLY A 17 4.05 -4.06 -15.25
C GLY A 17 5.06 -5.22 -15.24
N PRO A 18 5.88 -5.36 -16.29
CA PRO A 18 6.94 -6.36 -16.34
C PRO A 18 7.95 -6.15 -15.20
N ILE A 19 8.37 -7.24 -14.57
CA ILE A 19 9.35 -7.26 -13.46
C ILE A 19 10.79 -7.27 -13.99
N LEU A 20 10.94 -7.74 -15.23
CA LEU A 20 12.21 -7.98 -15.90
C LEU A 20 12.34 -7.04 -17.09
N PRO A 21 13.57 -6.70 -17.51
CA PRO A 21 13.81 -5.86 -18.68
C PRO A 21 13.36 -6.53 -19.99
N GLU A 22 13.17 -5.71 -21.03
CA GLU A 22 12.63 -6.11 -22.35
C GLU A 22 13.40 -7.21 -23.06
N ASP A 23 14.70 -7.30 -22.80
CA ASP A 23 15.61 -8.28 -23.36
C ASP A 23 15.56 -9.65 -22.65
N HIS A 24 14.84 -9.77 -21.53
CA HIS A 24 14.72 -11.01 -20.78
C HIS A 24 13.65 -11.94 -21.38
N GLN A 25 13.94 -13.24 -21.47
CA GLN A 25 13.02 -14.27 -22.02
C GLN A 25 11.66 -14.40 -21.29
N LEU A 26 11.53 -13.77 -20.12
CA LEU A 26 10.32 -13.80 -19.30
C LEU A 26 9.63 -12.42 -19.26
N TYR A 27 10.10 -11.47 -20.06
CA TYR A 27 9.47 -10.17 -20.23
C TYR A 27 8.01 -10.35 -20.67
N ASN A 28 7.08 -9.66 -20.00
CA ASN A 28 5.62 -9.80 -20.13
C ASN A 28 5.01 -11.20 -19.85
N ILE A 29 5.82 -12.23 -19.58
CA ILE A 29 5.36 -13.54 -19.09
C ILE A 29 5.28 -13.51 -17.56
N LEU A 30 6.32 -12.97 -16.92
CA LEU A 30 6.40 -12.80 -15.48
C LEU A 30 6.07 -11.34 -15.13
N PHE A 31 4.87 -11.14 -14.60
CA PHE A 31 4.44 -9.85 -14.05
C PHE A 31 3.72 -10.11 -12.74
N VAL A 32 3.89 -9.19 -11.78
CA VAL A 32 3.18 -9.24 -10.50
C VAL A 32 1.94 -8.39 -10.66
N ARG A 33 0.76 -9.00 -10.53
CA ARG A 33 -0.49 -8.27 -10.38
C ARG A 33 -0.69 -8.03 -8.90
N LYS A 34 -0.46 -6.78 -8.49
CA LYS A 34 -0.71 -6.32 -7.13
C LYS A 34 -2.20 -6.16 -6.82
N HIS A 35 -3.03 -5.94 -7.84
CA HIS A 35 -4.41 -5.51 -7.67
C HIS A 35 -5.41 -6.34 -8.49
N ILE A 36 -6.64 -6.50 -7.96
CA ILE A 36 -7.80 -6.80 -8.84
C ILE A 36 -8.10 -5.58 -9.73
N SER A 37 -7.82 -4.36 -9.27
CA SER A 37 -7.85 -3.11 -10.09
C SER A 37 -6.81 -2.06 -9.64
N CYS A 38 -6.11 -1.41 -10.59
CA CYS A 38 -5.14 -0.33 -10.31
C CYS A 38 -5.75 0.94 -9.68
N ASN A 39 -7.05 0.93 -9.38
CA ASN A 39 -7.82 2.08 -8.92
C ASN A 39 -7.93 2.14 -7.39
N SER A 40 -7.58 1.06 -6.65
CA SER A 40 -7.65 1.05 -5.18
C SER A 40 -6.25 1.14 -4.55
N PRO A 41 -5.97 2.15 -3.73
CA PRO A 41 -4.69 2.32 -3.03
C PRO A 41 -4.45 1.31 -1.90
N ILE A 42 -5.47 0.53 -1.51
CA ILE A 42 -5.48 -0.33 -0.33
C ILE A 42 -4.51 -1.53 -0.43
N GLU A 43 -4.26 -2.01 -1.64
CA GLU A 43 -3.47 -3.23 -1.86
C GLU A 43 -1.96 -2.96 -1.77
N THR A 44 -1.53 -1.67 -1.76
CA THR A 44 -0.11 -1.32 -1.64
C THR A 44 0.50 -1.61 -0.29
N ASN A 45 -0.24 -1.35 0.78
CA ASN A 45 0.20 -1.64 2.15
C ASN A 45 -0.24 -3.02 2.64
N TYR A 46 -1.31 -3.59 2.07
CA TYR A 46 -1.85 -4.88 2.52
C TYR A 46 -1.01 -6.08 2.05
N TYR A 47 -0.48 -6.04 0.83
CA TYR A 47 0.39 -7.12 0.28
C TYR A 47 1.87 -6.77 0.37
N PHE A 48 2.26 -5.98 1.38
CA PHE A 48 3.66 -5.59 1.53
C PHE A 48 4.52 -6.83 1.84
N CYS A 49 5.63 -6.99 1.11
CA CYS A 49 6.62 -8.04 1.28
C CYS A 49 7.05 -8.15 2.75
N GLU A 50 7.29 -9.39 3.19
CA GLU A 50 7.67 -9.77 4.55
C GLU A 50 8.96 -9.08 5.05
N HIS A 51 9.78 -8.50 4.17
CA HIS A 51 11.12 -7.99 4.48
C HIS A 51 11.31 -6.47 4.30
N GLY A 52 10.28 -5.73 3.92
CA GLY A 52 10.37 -4.27 3.82
C GLY A 52 9.71 -3.57 5.01
N ASP A 53 10.28 -2.45 5.45
CA ASP A 53 9.62 -1.56 6.39
C ASP A 53 8.29 -1.10 5.81
N ARG A 54 7.22 -1.15 6.61
CA ARG A 54 5.89 -0.68 6.18
C ARG A 54 5.97 0.83 5.93
N ILE A 55 6.08 1.22 4.66
CA ILE A 55 6.05 2.62 4.25
C ILE A 55 4.65 3.16 4.55
N GLN A 56 4.57 4.26 5.29
CA GLN A 56 3.29 4.95 5.44
C GLN A 56 3.00 5.77 4.18
N LEU A 57 1.78 5.63 3.65
CA LEU A 57 1.35 6.27 2.43
C LEU A 57 -0.01 6.91 2.64
N CYS A 58 -0.23 8.07 2.01
CA CYS A 58 -1.55 8.67 1.96
C CYS A 58 -2.49 7.71 1.25
N TYR A 59 -3.60 7.39 1.92
CA TYR A 59 -4.62 6.50 1.37
C TYR A 59 -5.11 7.00 0.00
N TRP A 60 -5.26 8.30 -0.24
CA TRP A 60 -5.91 8.80 -1.44
C TRP A 60 -4.98 8.98 -2.64
N CYS A 61 -3.80 9.56 -2.43
CA CYS A 61 -2.88 9.93 -3.51
C CYS A 61 -1.57 9.16 -3.52
N LYS A 62 -1.34 8.28 -2.53
CA LYS A 62 -0.15 7.41 -2.44
C LYS A 62 1.17 8.15 -2.22
N THR A 63 1.13 9.43 -1.82
CA THR A 63 2.34 10.17 -1.43
C THR A 63 2.87 9.69 -0.08
N GLU A 64 4.19 9.73 0.10
CA GLU A 64 4.89 9.58 1.37
C GLU A 64 5.05 10.94 2.09
N ASP A 65 4.95 12.04 1.32
CA ASP A 65 5.20 13.38 1.82
C ASP A 65 3.95 14.04 2.43
N GLY A 66 4.17 14.84 3.47
CA GLY A 66 3.12 15.66 4.06
C GLY A 66 1.98 14.85 4.68
N LEU A 67 2.27 13.63 5.14
CA LEU A 67 1.32 12.80 5.88
C LEU A 67 0.93 13.48 7.18
N SER A 68 -0.37 13.52 7.44
CA SER A 68 -0.87 13.93 8.74
C SER A 68 -0.69 12.83 9.77
N ASP A 69 -0.48 13.25 11.02
CA ASP A 69 -0.51 12.35 12.17
C ASP A 69 -1.86 11.64 12.31
N LEU A 70 -1.80 10.37 12.68
CA LEU A 70 -2.99 9.56 12.97
C LEU A 70 -3.67 10.06 14.25
N PRO A 71 -4.95 10.48 14.19
CA PRO A 71 -5.67 10.93 15.38
C PRO A 71 -5.88 9.77 16.36
N LYS A 72 -5.57 10.00 17.66
CA LYS A 72 -5.77 9.00 18.72
C LYS A 72 -7.22 8.52 18.82
N SER A 73 -8.18 9.38 18.52
CA SER A 73 -9.60 9.03 18.49
C SER A 73 -9.87 7.90 17.50
N LEU A 74 -9.27 7.96 16.31
CA LEU A 74 -9.43 6.94 15.27
C LEU A 74 -8.66 5.66 15.63
N THR A 75 -7.42 5.77 16.09
CA THR A 75 -6.62 4.58 16.44
C THR A 75 -7.17 3.81 17.63
N ASN A 76 -7.94 4.47 18.50
CA ASN A 76 -8.61 3.82 19.63
C ASN A 76 -9.93 3.15 19.23
N GLN A 77 -10.54 3.56 18.12
CA GLN A 77 -11.84 3.08 17.67
C GLN A 77 -11.73 2.03 16.56
N TYR A 78 -10.71 2.10 15.73
CA TYR A 78 -10.56 1.28 14.53
C TYR A 78 -9.24 0.51 14.57
N LYS A 79 -9.26 -0.77 14.16
CA LYS A 79 -8.05 -1.59 14.06
C LYS A 79 -7.14 -1.12 12.93
N ILE A 80 -7.72 -0.55 11.88
CA ILE A 80 -7.00 -0.07 10.71
C ILE A 80 -7.32 1.41 10.51
N VAL A 81 -6.29 2.24 10.55
CA VAL A 81 -6.35 3.66 10.21
C VAL A 81 -5.24 3.95 9.21
N TYR A 82 -5.60 4.38 8.00
CA TYR A 82 -4.64 4.82 7.00
C TYR A 82 -4.46 6.33 7.06
N THR A 83 -3.22 6.79 6.89
CA THR A 83 -2.87 8.21 6.88
C THR A 83 -3.45 8.94 5.67
N CYS A 84 -3.66 10.24 5.84
CA CYS A 84 -4.06 11.16 4.77
C CYS A 84 -3.04 12.29 4.72
N CYS A 85 -2.58 12.70 3.53
CA CYS A 85 -1.69 13.86 3.41
C CYS A 85 -2.47 15.17 3.47
N ASN A 86 -1.77 16.27 3.79
CA ASN A 86 -2.38 17.58 3.93
C ASN A 86 -3.09 18.06 2.66
N ILE A 87 -2.52 17.78 1.47
CA ILE A 87 -3.15 18.11 0.17
C ILE A 87 -4.50 17.40 0.03
N CYS A 88 -4.57 16.12 0.38
CA CYS A 88 -5.84 15.39 0.31
C CYS A 88 -6.84 15.89 1.35
N LYS A 89 -6.38 16.34 2.53
CA LYS A 89 -7.25 16.98 3.51
C LYS A 89 -7.85 18.30 3.00
N GLU A 90 -7.07 19.11 2.30
CA GLU A 90 -7.56 20.32 1.64
C GLU A 90 -8.62 20.01 0.57
N LEU A 91 -8.55 18.83 -0.05
CA LEU A 91 -9.55 18.30 -0.99
C LEU A 91 -10.72 17.58 -0.30
N GLU A 92 -11.00 17.91 0.97
CA GLU A 92 -12.08 17.35 1.78
C GLU A 92 -12.01 15.82 1.93
N LYS A 93 -10.81 15.24 1.87
CA LYS A 93 -10.57 13.85 2.25
C LYS A 93 -10.12 13.76 3.71
N ASP A 94 -10.28 12.58 4.29
CA ASP A 94 -9.79 12.31 5.63
C ASP A 94 -9.13 10.93 5.69
N HIS A 95 -8.58 10.60 6.85
CA HIS A 95 -8.07 9.27 7.18
C HIS A 95 -9.11 8.21 6.83
N PHE A 96 -8.66 7.11 6.23
CA PHE A 96 -9.52 5.98 5.96
C PHE A 96 -9.47 5.02 7.14
N THR A 97 -10.63 4.70 7.71
CA THR A 97 -10.76 3.80 8.84
C THR A 97 -11.48 2.52 8.45
N CYS A 98 -11.06 1.40 9.04
CA CYS A 98 -11.70 0.11 8.83
C CYS A 98 -11.58 -0.76 10.10
N LEU A 99 -12.51 -1.71 10.23
CA LEU A 99 -12.57 -2.70 11.31
C LEU A 99 -12.70 -2.07 12.70
N ASP A 100 -13.92 -1.67 13.06
CA ASP A 100 -14.24 -1.17 14.39
C ASP A 100 -13.76 -2.14 15.49
N ILE A 101 -13.13 -1.59 16.51
CA ILE A 101 -12.77 -2.30 17.72
C ILE A 101 -14.06 -2.47 18.54
N LYS A 102 -14.69 -3.64 18.41
CA LYS A 102 -15.79 -4.02 19.30
C LYS A 102 -15.25 -4.23 20.71
N VAL A 103 -15.46 -3.25 21.59
CA VAL A 103 -15.21 -3.43 23.02
C VAL A 103 -16.40 -4.21 23.58
N GLY A 104 -16.15 -5.41 24.11
CA GLY A 104 -17.18 -6.16 24.82
C GLY A 104 -17.68 -5.34 26.00
N LYS A 105 -18.99 -5.08 26.06
CA LYS A 105 -19.61 -4.56 27.29
C LYS A 105 -19.54 -5.70 28.31
N ASN A 106 -18.66 -5.57 29.29
CA ASN A 106 -18.74 -6.33 30.54
C ASN A 106 -19.93 -5.88 31.36
#